data_AF-A0A0N4WFG2-F1
#
_entry.id   AF-A0A0N4WFG2-F1
#
_cell.length_a   1.000
_cell.length_b   1.000
_cell.length_c   1.000
_cell.angle_alpha   90.00
_cell.angle_beta   90.00
_cell.angle_gamma   90.00
#
_symmetry.space_group_name_H-M   'P 1'
#
loop_
_entity.id
_entity.type
_entity.pdbx_description
1 polymer ?
#
loop_
_entity_poly.entity_id
_entity_poly.type
_entity_poly.pdbx_seq_one_letter_code
_entity_poly.pdbx_strand_id
1 'polypeptide(L)'
;MYRVRIKTPQNVVFQNHFAGQALELRHTPENPYTSASVSEKKLDSTVTSGTLRLVMEFRRKKKKPEVIETNCLGLVNILYTFDTMCDFQYLPLKKRQEGEGFDDLIPRLIPRDLPSALCWYVSVASLEQRTWWDRPDEYPGYTPLFLPPYQFSRYNTPSTKMLCRESDFTMDKIRKRTGHGQNLRLERKALSVTVQANDPFPTAPSEEAVLDADFRCKNEEPHRMLAALFRERPMWTRNAIAYKTGLEDNLLKTLLQKYAFYIQSGPWGRLWCRFGYDPRTDPESMLYQTLMVSFRQHTRIPERQRLKVSLDRSVPSEASSMPVHFTYQPGTRARSRLPRVRQMWYSLCDIKLPFAEALLKQDHSKSSEPEAYGWIHADLLEELRELIKEDVRKTSEDMDADEDMEPTDDF
;
A
#
# COMPACT_ATOMS: atom_id res chain seq x y z
N MET A 1 -8.77 15.99 40.74
CA MET A 1 -8.38 14.75 40.03
C MET A 1 -9.50 13.73 40.19
N TYR A 2 -10.25 13.44 39.12
CA TYR A 2 -11.23 12.36 39.13
C TYR A 2 -10.48 11.03 39.15
N ARG A 3 -10.68 10.22 40.20
CA ARG A 3 -10.02 8.93 40.37
C ARG A 3 -10.83 7.88 39.59
N VAL A 4 -10.53 7.72 38.30
CA VAL A 4 -11.11 6.63 37.50
C VAL A 4 -10.50 5.32 38.01
N ARG A 5 -11.30 4.45 38.62
CA ARG A 5 -10.87 3.08 38.95
C ARG A 5 -10.80 2.28 37.67
N ILE A 6 -9.59 2.08 37.16
CA ILE A 6 -9.33 1.15 36.07
C ILE A 6 -9.61 -0.27 36.61
N LYS A 7 -10.65 -0.93 36.11
CA LYS A 7 -10.91 -2.37 36.36
C LYS A 7 -10.00 -3.20 35.44
N THR A 8 -8.69 -3.14 35.64
CA THR A 8 -7.76 -4.11 35.06
C THR A 8 -7.32 -5.04 36.19
N PRO A 9 -7.30 -6.37 36.01
CA PRO A 9 -6.78 -7.27 37.04
C PRO A 9 -5.35 -6.84 37.39
N GLN A 10 -5.06 -6.66 38.68
CA GLN A 10 -3.75 -6.17 39.14
C GLN A 10 -2.60 -6.99 38.55
N ASN A 11 -2.81 -8.31 38.39
CA ASN A 11 -1.84 -9.25 37.81
C ASN A 11 -1.40 -8.91 36.37
N VAL A 12 -2.29 -8.40 35.53
CA VAL A 12 -1.98 -8.07 34.13
C VAL A 12 -1.12 -6.80 34.04
N VAL A 13 -1.40 -5.81 34.90
CA VAL A 13 -0.62 -4.58 34.98
C VAL A 13 0.82 -4.88 35.45
N PHE A 14 0.97 -5.75 36.45
CA PHE A 14 2.28 -6.18 36.92
C PHE A 14 3.07 -6.92 35.83
N GLN A 15 2.44 -7.88 35.13
CA GLN A 15 3.09 -8.62 34.04
C GLN A 15 3.58 -7.70 32.92
N ASN A 16 2.71 -6.82 32.41
CA ASN A 16 3.09 -5.90 31.32
C ASN A 16 4.18 -4.92 31.75
N HIS A 17 4.15 -4.47 33.01
CA HIS A 17 5.18 -3.59 33.56
C HIS A 17 6.58 -4.21 33.51
N PHE A 18 6.71 -5.45 34.00
CA PHE A 18 7.98 -6.18 34.04
C PHE A 18 8.43 -6.67 32.67
N ALA A 19 7.49 -6.98 31.77
CA ALA A 19 7.78 -7.32 30.38
C ALA A 19 8.17 -6.10 29.51
N GLY A 20 8.14 -4.88 30.08
CA GLY A 20 8.45 -3.66 29.34
C GLY A 20 7.38 -3.29 28.30
N GLN A 21 6.19 -3.89 28.39
CA GLN A 21 5.08 -3.66 27.47
C GLN A 21 4.29 -2.41 27.88
N ALA A 22 3.63 -1.80 26.89
CA ALA A 22 2.67 -0.74 27.14
C ALA A 22 1.44 -1.27 27.88
N LEU A 23 0.82 -0.43 28.69
CA LEU A 23 -0.47 -0.69 29.30
C LEU A 23 -1.58 -0.30 28.32
N GLU A 24 -2.62 -1.12 28.29
CA GLU A 24 -3.84 -0.84 27.52
C GLU A 24 -4.93 -0.31 28.46
N LEU A 25 -5.58 0.78 28.04
CA LEU A 25 -6.77 1.31 28.68
C LEU A 25 -7.97 1.11 27.74
N ARG A 26 -8.92 0.27 28.17
CA ARG A 26 -10.16 0.01 27.44
C ARG A 26 -11.34 0.65 28.16
N HIS A 27 -12.17 1.39 27.43
CA HIS A 27 -13.40 1.96 27.98
C HIS A 27 -14.45 0.89 28.32
N THR A 28 -14.49 -0.20 27.55
CA THR A 28 -15.36 -1.38 27.72
C THR A 28 -14.51 -2.65 27.79
N PRO A 29 -13.97 -3.01 28.97
CA PRO A 29 -13.02 -4.12 29.11
C PRO A 29 -13.56 -5.49 28.65
N GLU A 30 -14.88 -5.72 28.81
CA GLU A 30 -15.54 -6.96 28.44
C GLU A 30 -15.75 -7.11 26.92
N ASN A 31 -15.60 -6.02 26.16
CA ASN A 31 -15.73 -6.05 24.71
C ASN A 31 -14.34 -6.18 24.06
N PRO A 32 -14.01 -7.34 23.44
CA PRO A 32 -12.69 -7.56 22.86
C PRO A 32 -12.41 -6.69 21.63
N TYR A 33 -13.43 -6.09 21.02
CA TYR A 33 -13.33 -5.26 19.81
C TYR A 33 -13.19 -3.77 20.08
N THR A 34 -13.24 -3.36 21.35
CA THR A 34 -13.02 -1.97 21.70
C THR A 34 -11.56 -1.63 21.54
N SER A 35 -11.25 -0.69 20.64
CA SER A 35 -9.88 -0.23 20.46
C SER A 35 -9.37 0.39 21.76
N ALA A 36 -8.21 -0.06 22.24
CA ALA A 36 -7.62 0.40 23.48
C ALA A 36 -6.78 1.67 23.25
N SER A 37 -6.73 2.55 24.25
CA SER A 37 -5.70 3.58 24.33
C SER A 37 -4.43 2.95 24.90
N VAL A 38 -3.30 3.14 24.20
CA VAL A 38 -2.02 2.58 24.59
C VAL A 38 -1.23 3.61 25.39
N SER A 39 -0.64 3.19 26.51
CA SER A 39 0.16 4.06 27.36
C SER A 39 1.54 4.32 26.77
N GLU A 40 2.07 5.51 26.99
CA GLU A 40 3.48 5.83 26.87
C GLU A 40 4.17 5.62 28.22
N LYS A 41 5.26 4.83 28.24
CA LYS A 41 6.08 4.58 29.43
C LYS A 41 7.17 5.64 29.53
N LYS A 42 7.08 6.54 30.50
CA LYS A 42 8.08 7.57 30.81
C LYS A 42 8.88 7.15 32.04
N LEU A 43 10.20 7.17 31.91
CA LEU A 43 11.10 6.98 33.05
C LEU A 43 11.18 8.32 33.79
N ASP A 44 10.60 8.36 34.98
CA ASP A 44 10.53 9.56 35.84
C ASP A 44 11.75 9.64 36.78
N SER A 45 12.69 8.68 36.67
CA SER A 45 13.90 8.61 37.50
C SER A 45 15.00 9.61 37.08
N THR A 46 14.84 10.34 35.97
CA THR A 46 15.81 11.37 35.58
C THR A 46 15.44 12.71 36.23
N VAL A 47 16.18 13.05 37.28
CA VAL A 47 16.12 14.31 38.08
C VAL A 47 16.30 15.59 37.23
N THR A 48 16.53 15.48 35.93
CA THR A 48 16.75 16.60 35.00
C THR A 48 15.52 17.49 34.77
N SER A 49 14.30 17.02 35.07
CA SER A 49 13.06 17.78 34.82
C SER A 49 12.52 18.54 36.05
N GLY A 50 13.25 18.55 37.18
CA GLY A 50 12.96 19.37 38.35
C GLY A 50 11.68 19.01 39.14
N THR A 51 10.94 17.99 38.72
CA THR A 51 9.69 17.55 39.37
C THR A 51 9.88 16.16 39.96
N LEU A 52 9.76 16.02 41.29
CA LEU A 52 9.78 14.72 41.99
C LEU A 52 8.36 14.27 42.30
N ARG A 53 8.02 13.04 41.93
CA ARG A 53 6.73 12.42 42.27
C ARG A 53 6.91 11.43 43.41
N LEU A 54 6.22 11.68 44.52
CA LEU A 54 6.27 10.89 45.74
C LEU A 54 4.92 10.23 46.01
N VAL A 55 4.96 8.98 46.48
CA VAL A 55 3.79 8.32 47.06
C VAL A 55 3.78 8.60 48.55
N MET A 56 2.76 9.32 49.02
CA MET A 56 2.60 9.66 50.43
C MET A 56 1.32 9.06 51.01
N GLU A 57 1.43 8.49 52.21
CA GLU A 57 0.29 8.08 53.02
C GLU A 57 -0.07 9.21 53.99
N PHE A 58 -1.36 9.58 54.01
CA PHE A 58 -1.90 10.59 54.92
C PHE A 58 -2.86 9.92 55.90
N ARG A 59 -2.58 10.01 57.20
CA ARG A 59 -3.44 9.50 58.26
C ARG A 59 -3.93 10.62 59.15
N ARG A 60 -5.24 10.87 59.15
CA ARG A 60 -5.88 11.83 60.06
C ARG A 60 -6.18 11.17 61.40
N LYS A 61 -5.70 11.78 62.49
CA LYS A 61 -5.96 11.24 63.84
C LYS A 61 -7.40 11.56 64.27
N LYS A 62 -8.19 10.52 64.62
CA LYS A 62 -9.61 10.67 65.00
C LYS A 62 -9.86 11.62 66.18
N LYS A 63 -8.91 11.72 67.12
CA LYS A 63 -9.02 12.57 68.34
C LYS A 63 -8.54 14.01 68.16
N LYS A 64 -7.76 14.32 67.12
CA LYS A 64 -7.28 15.67 66.78
C LYS A 64 -7.33 15.87 65.27
N PRO A 65 -8.48 16.27 64.72
CA PRO A 65 -8.69 16.38 63.29
C PRO A 65 -7.77 17.38 62.60
N GLU A 66 -7.14 18.31 63.32
CA GLU A 66 -6.12 19.23 62.78
C GLU A 66 -4.77 18.55 62.46
N VAL A 67 -4.48 17.38 63.05
CA VAL A 67 -3.17 16.72 62.90
C VAL A 67 -3.24 15.63 61.83
N ILE A 68 -2.49 15.84 60.74
CA ILE A 68 -2.31 14.87 59.66
C ILE A 68 -0.92 14.29 59.78
N GLU A 69 -0.84 12.98 59.96
CA GLU A 69 0.41 12.22 59.93
C GLU A 69 0.71 11.85 58.48
N THR A 70 1.93 12.16 58.03
CA THR A 70 2.36 11.98 56.64
C THR A 70 3.57 11.07 56.57
N ASN A 71 3.44 9.93 55.88
CA ASN A 71 4.53 8.99 55.65
C ASN A 71 4.89 8.96 54.16
N CYS A 72 6.16 9.16 53.83
CA CYS A 72 6.66 8.97 52.47
C CYS A 72 6.90 7.47 52.23
N LEU A 73 6.15 6.87 51.31
CA LEU A 73 6.23 5.44 51.00
C LEU A 73 7.26 5.13 49.92
N GLY A 74 7.54 6.08 49.02
CA GLY A 74 8.54 5.89 47.97
C GLY A 74 8.47 6.91 46.84
N LEU A 75 9.48 6.84 45.97
CA LEU A 75 9.58 7.62 44.74
C LEU A 75 8.90 6.89 43.59
N VAL A 76 8.26 7.66 42.70
CA VAL A 76 7.71 7.12 41.45
C VAL A 76 8.82 7.13 40.41
N ASN A 77 9.27 5.94 39.99
CA ASN A 77 10.33 5.81 38.99
C ASN A 77 9.81 5.74 37.56
N ILE A 78 8.57 5.25 37.37
CA ILE A 78 7.98 5.00 36.06
C ILE A 78 6.57 5.57 36.06
N LEU A 79 6.28 6.38 35.05
CA LEU A 79 4.97 6.96 34.80
C LEU A 79 4.41 6.38 33.50
N TYR A 80 3.15 5.97 33.53
CA TYR A 80 2.40 5.61 32.33
C TYR A 80 1.40 6.72 32.04
N THR A 81 1.52 7.36 30.87
CA THR A 81 0.60 8.42 30.41
C THR A 81 -0.19 7.94 29.19
N PHE A 82 -1.47 8.30 29.13
CA PHE A 82 -2.36 7.98 28.00
C PHE A 82 -2.68 9.28 27.25
N ASP A 83 -1.64 9.90 26.69
CA ASP A 83 -1.74 11.22 26.03
C ASP A 83 -2.18 11.10 24.55
N THR A 84 -2.22 9.87 24.03
CA THR A 84 -2.61 9.59 22.63
C THR A 84 -4.12 9.41 22.51
N MET A 85 -4.67 9.76 21.35
CA MET A 85 -6.09 9.56 21.09
C MET A 85 -6.40 8.07 20.93
N CYS A 86 -7.57 7.64 21.39
CA CYS A 86 -8.07 6.31 21.07
C CYS A 86 -8.34 6.20 19.57
N ASP A 87 -8.15 5.01 19.02
CA ASP A 87 -8.48 4.73 17.64
C ASP A 87 -10.00 4.82 17.39
N PHE A 88 -10.40 4.86 16.12
CA PHE A 88 -11.80 4.75 15.75
C PHE A 88 -12.40 3.47 16.31
N GLN A 89 -13.64 3.60 16.79
CA GLN A 89 -14.44 2.50 17.30
C GLN A 89 -15.41 2.06 16.20
N TYR A 90 -15.54 0.76 16.00
CA TYR A 90 -16.48 0.20 15.05
C TYR A 90 -17.51 -0.67 15.78
N LEU A 91 -18.78 -0.32 15.61
CA LEU A 91 -19.89 -1.06 16.20
C LEU A 91 -20.66 -1.77 15.08
N PRO A 92 -20.58 -3.11 14.97
CA PRO A 92 -21.28 -3.87 13.94
C PRO A 92 -22.75 -4.02 14.32
N LEU A 93 -23.55 -2.98 14.06
CA LEU A 93 -24.96 -2.93 14.46
C LEU A 93 -25.87 -3.10 13.25
N LYS A 94 -26.92 -3.91 13.39
CA LYS A 94 -28.01 -4.02 12.41
C LYS A 94 -29.29 -3.42 12.98
N LYS A 95 -29.93 -2.51 12.25
CA LYS A 95 -31.23 -1.97 12.66
C LYS A 95 -32.26 -3.11 12.67
N ARG A 96 -33.03 -3.24 13.75
CA ARG A 96 -34.11 -4.24 13.82
C ARG A 96 -35.20 -3.91 12.81
N GLN A 97 -35.80 -4.94 12.23
CA GLN A 97 -36.93 -4.78 11.30
C GLN A 97 -38.21 -4.34 12.03
N GLU A 98 -38.37 -4.74 13.30
CA GLU A 98 -39.49 -4.34 14.16
C GLU A 98 -38.96 -3.65 15.44
N GLY A 99 -39.42 -2.42 15.68
CA GLY A 99 -39.10 -1.61 16.85
C GLY A 99 -37.95 -0.61 16.69
N GLU A 100 -37.81 0.28 17.67
CA GLU A 100 -36.66 1.19 17.78
C GLU A 100 -35.51 0.46 18.48
N GLY A 101 -34.52 0.01 17.71
CA GLY A 101 -33.33 -0.63 18.29
C GLY A 101 -32.35 -1.17 17.26
N PHE A 102 -31.17 -1.51 17.76
CA PHE A 102 -30.12 -2.17 17.00
C PHE A 102 -29.80 -3.53 17.62
N ASP A 103 -29.47 -4.49 16.76
CA ASP A 103 -28.90 -5.78 17.14
C ASP A 103 -27.38 -5.71 17.05
N ASP A 104 -26.70 -6.16 18.10
CA ASP A 104 -25.25 -6.37 18.09
C ASP A 104 -24.93 -7.64 17.29
N LEU A 105 -24.13 -7.47 16.24
CA LEU A 105 -23.71 -8.56 15.38
C LEU A 105 -22.45 -9.28 15.93
N ILE A 106 -21.71 -8.69 16.88
CA ILE A 106 -20.49 -9.30 17.45
C ILE A 106 -20.74 -10.73 17.98
N PRO A 107 -21.80 -10.99 18.77
CA PRO A 107 -22.10 -12.34 19.26
C PRO A 107 -22.36 -13.37 18.16
N ARG A 108 -22.74 -12.91 16.96
CA ARG A 108 -23.02 -13.76 15.78
C ARG A 108 -21.77 -13.95 14.91
N LEU A 109 -20.83 -13.01 14.95
CA LEU A 109 -19.56 -13.05 14.23
C LEU A 109 -18.48 -13.89 14.94
N ILE A 110 -18.67 -14.26 16.21
CA ILE A 110 -17.76 -15.18 16.91
C ILE A 110 -18.53 -16.42 17.33
N PRO A 111 -18.14 -17.61 16.87
CA PRO A 111 -18.72 -18.84 17.37
C PRO A 111 -18.27 -19.02 18.82
N ARG A 112 -19.23 -19.16 19.73
CA ARG A 112 -18.97 -19.30 21.18
C ARG A 112 -18.70 -20.74 21.59
N ASP A 113 -19.04 -21.70 20.74
CA ASP A 113 -18.88 -23.12 20.96
C ASP A 113 -18.57 -23.88 19.65
N LEU A 114 -18.11 -25.11 19.79
CA LEU A 114 -17.74 -25.97 18.67
C LEU A 114 -18.90 -26.24 17.69
N PRO A 115 -20.15 -26.50 18.15
CA PRO A 115 -21.29 -26.64 17.25
C PRO A 115 -21.58 -25.39 16.41
N SER A 116 -21.52 -24.18 17.01
CA SER A 116 -21.71 -22.93 16.25
C SER A 116 -20.59 -22.69 15.23
N ALA A 117 -19.34 -23.06 15.58
CA ALA A 117 -18.20 -23.00 14.67
C ALA A 117 -18.34 -23.98 13.50
N LEU A 118 -18.83 -25.20 13.76
CA LEU A 118 -19.05 -26.22 12.73
C LEU A 118 -20.26 -25.91 11.84
N CYS A 119 -21.26 -25.17 12.32
CA CYS A 119 -22.39 -24.73 11.50
C CYS A 119 -21.94 -23.82 10.32
N TRP A 120 -20.86 -23.04 10.53
CA TRP A 120 -20.19 -22.31 9.45
C TRP A 120 -19.55 -23.23 8.41
N TYR A 121 -19.21 -24.47 8.77
CA TYR A 121 -18.60 -25.48 7.90
C TYR A 121 -19.65 -26.36 7.20
N VAL A 122 -20.76 -26.67 7.87
CA VAL A 122 -21.79 -27.62 7.38
C VAL A 122 -22.86 -26.95 6.48
N SER A 123 -23.15 -25.65 6.66
CA SER A 123 -24.05 -24.92 5.73
C SER A 123 -23.52 -24.85 4.29
N VAL A 124 -22.26 -25.23 4.07
CA VAL A 124 -21.56 -25.28 2.78
C VAL A 124 -21.59 -26.68 2.14
N ALA A 125 -21.92 -27.74 2.90
CA ALA A 125 -21.82 -29.12 2.45
C ALA A 125 -23.11 -29.70 1.83
N SER A 126 -24.24 -28.97 1.89
CA SER A 126 -25.56 -29.45 1.43
C SER A 126 -26.02 -28.89 0.08
N LEU A 127 -25.15 -28.15 -0.62
CA LEU A 127 -25.31 -27.83 -2.04
C LEU A 127 -23.98 -28.12 -2.72
N GLU A 128 -23.96 -29.19 -3.52
CA GLU A 128 -22.81 -29.60 -4.32
C GLU A 128 -22.27 -28.38 -5.09
N GLN A 129 -20.95 -28.17 -5.02
CA GLN A 129 -20.18 -27.12 -5.72
C GLN A 129 -20.24 -25.69 -5.16
N ARG A 130 -20.22 -25.52 -3.84
CA ARG A 130 -19.75 -24.25 -3.26
C ARG A 130 -18.61 -24.47 -2.28
N THR A 131 -17.45 -23.96 -2.67
CA THR A 131 -16.22 -23.94 -1.88
C THR A 131 -16.32 -22.85 -0.81
N TRP A 132 -15.51 -22.89 0.27
CA TRP A 132 -15.65 -21.98 1.42
C TRP A 132 -15.67 -20.46 1.08
N TRP A 133 -15.25 -20.09 -0.13
CA TRP A 133 -15.26 -18.73 -0.67
C TRP A 133 -16.55 -18.30 -1.37
N ASP A 134 -17.50 -19.20 -1.64
CA ASP A 134 -18.78 -18.83 -2.22
C ASP A 134 -19.69 -18.28 -1.11
N ARG A 135 -19.90 -16.97 -1.15
CA ARG A 135 -20.69 -16.23 -0.16
C ARG A 135 -22.04 -16.95 0.06
N PRO A 136 -22.45 -17.23 1.32
CA PRO A 136 -23.80 -17.70 1.59
C PRO A 136 -24.79 -16.67 1.02
N ASP A 137 -25.75 -17.12 0.22
CA ASP A 137 -26.76 -16.22 -0.36
C ASP A 137 -27.49 -15.47 0.77
N GLU A 138 -27.85 -14.21 0.55
CA GLU A 138 -28.47 -13.34 1.57
C GLU A 138 -29.83 -13.89 2.02
N TYR A 139 -29.87 -14.64 3.12
CA TYR A 139 -31.12 -15.09 3.75
C TYR A 139 -31.51 -14.19 4.95
N PRO A 140 -32.80 -14.19 5.36
CA PRO A 140 -33.26 -13.42 6.50
C PRO A 140 -32.52 -13.84 7.78
N GLY A 141 -31.63 -12.99 8.29
CA GLY A 141 -30.81 -13.26 9.47
C GLY A 141 -29.32 -13.45 9.19
N TYR A 142 -28.91 -13.50 7.91
CA TYR A 142 -27.50 -13.51 7.50
C TYR A 142 -26.75 -12.31 8.09
N THR A 143 -25.57 -12.60 8.65
CA THR A 143 -24.62 -11.60 9.16
C THR A 143 -23.40 -11.64 8.25
N PRO A 144 -23.14 -10.56 7.47
CA PRO A 144 -21.98 -10.53 6.59
C PRO A 144 -20.70 -10.80 7.36
N LEU A 145 -19.89 -11.74 6.87
CA LEU A 145 -18.57 -12.00 7.45
C LEU A 145 -17.65 -10.85 7.03
N PHE A 146 -17.43 -9.92 7.95
CA PHE A 146 -16.41 -8.88 7.79
C PHE A 146 -15.58 -8.84 9.06
N LEU A 147 -14.26 -8.74 8.87
CA LEU A 147 -13.32 -8.50 9.96
C LEU A 147 -12.88 -7.04 9.83
N PRO A 148 -13.21 -6.17 10.81
CA PRO A 148 -12.65 -4.83 10.80
C PRO A 148 -11.12 -4.91 10.86
N PRO A 149 -10.40 -3.92 10.30
CA PRO A 149 -8.96 -3.85 10.46
C PRO A 149 -8.62 -3.77 11.95
N TYR A 150 -7.48 -4.35 12.33
CA TYR A 150 -6.99 -4.28 13.72
C TYR A 150 -6.78 -2.83 14.21
N GLN A 151 -6.44 -1.93 13.28
CA GLN A 151 -6.24 -0.52 13.55
C GLN A 151 -6.83 0.29 12.39
N PHE A 152 -7.69 1.26 12.70
CA PHE A 152 -8.35 2.14 11.73
C PHE A 152 -7.52 3.38 11.41
N SER A 153 -6.92 3.99 12.42
CA SER A 153 -6.01 5.13 12.26
C SER A 153 -4.58 4.63 12.09
N ARG A 154 -3.82 5.16 11.13
CA ARG A 154 -2.38 4.83 11.04
C ARG A 154 -1.55 5.50 12.14
N TYR A 155 -2.07 6.59 12.70
CA TYR A 155 -1.44 7.41 13.71
C TYR A 155 -2.47 7.75 14.78
N ASN A 156 -2.08 7.61 16.04
CA ASN A 156 -2.87 7.96 17.23
C ASN A 156 -2.70 9.43 17.68
N THR A 157 -1.94 10.20 16.91
CA THR A 157 -1.74 11.64 17.11
C THR A 157 -2.41 12.43 15.99
N PRO A 158 -3.16 13.49 16.33
CA PRO A 158 -3.77 14.33 15.31
C PRO A 158 -2.68 15.08 14.52
N SER A 159 -2.85 15.19 13.21
CA SER A 159 -1.99 16.03 12.38
C SER A 159 -2.19 17.50 12.78
N THR A 160 -1.12 18.17 13.18
CA THR A 160 -1.11 19.62 13.43
C THR A 160 -1.16 20.44 12.14
N LYS A 161 -0.94 19.80 10.98
CA LYS A 161 -1.13 20.42 9.67
C LYS A 161 -2.61 20.38 9.31
N MET A 162 -3.29 21.51 9.52
CA MET A 162 -4.64 21.73 9.00
C MET A 162 -4.60 21.67 7.45
N LEU A 163 -5.18 20.62 6.85
CA LEU A 163 -5.27 20.47 5.39
C LEU A 163 -6.29 21.41 4.76
N CYS A 164 -7.22 21.92 5.57
CA CYS A 164 -8.16 22.97 5.25
C CYS A 164 -8.22 23.87 6.50
N ARG A 165 -8.37 25.19 6.35
CA ARG A 165 -8.88 25.97 7.48
C ARG A 165 -10.22 25.34 7.82
N GLU A 166 -10.39 24.88 9.07
CA GLU A 166 -11.72 24.57 9.58
C GLU A 166 -12.64 25.67 9.09
N SER A 167 -13.71 25.29 8.40
CA SER A 167 -14.74 26.24 8.03
C SER A 167 -15.14 26.87 9.35
N ASP A 168 -14.68 28.10 9.60
CA ASP A 168 -15.03 28.78 10.83
C ASP A 168 -16.57 28.77 10.84
N PHE A 169 -17.17 27.92 11.69
CA PHE A 169 -18.61 27.92 11.95
C PHE A 169 -19.01 29.19 12.72
N THR A 170 -18.21 30.26 12.62
CA THR A 170 -18.60 31.60 12.96
C THR A 170 -19.68 32.04 11.98
N MET A 171 -20.91 32.03 12.48
CA MET A 171 -22.03 32.71 11.84
C MET A 171 -21.58 34.12 11.40
N ASP A 172 -21.72 34.38 10.10
CA ASP A 172 -21.82 35.71 9.50
C ASP A 172 -20.70 36.71 9.81
N LYS A 173 -19.59 36.58 9.08
CA LYS A 173 -18.95 37.78 8.53
C LYS A 173 -19.06 37.73 7.02
N ILE A 174 -20.08 38.43 6.50
CA ILE A 174 -20.22 38.81 5.09
C ILE A 174 -18.96 39.58 4.69
N ARG A 175 -17.92 38.86 4.23
CA ARG A 175 -16.77 39.48 3.57
C ARG A 175 -17.24 39.93 2.19
N LYS A 176 -16.99 41.21 1.89
CA LYS A 176 -17.20 41.84 0.58
C LYS A 176 -16.70 40.89 -0.52
N ARG A 177 -17.57 40.61 -1.49
CA ARG A 177 -17.32 39.71 -2.63
C ARG A 177 -16.20 40.26 -3.51
N THR A 178 -14.95 39.94 -3.17
CA THR A 178 -13.86 39.82 -4.14
C THR A 178 -13.59 38.33 -4.33
N GLY A 179 -14.25 37.76 -5.36
CA GLY A 179 -13.87 36.53 -6.04
C GLY A 179 -13.54 35.29 -5.18
N HIS A 180 -14.49 34.79 -4.38
CA HIS A 180 -14.42 33.38 -3.98
C HIS A 180 -14.62 32.54 -5.24
N GLY A 181 -13.56 31.87 -5.73
CA GLY A 181 -13.62 30.97 -6.89
C GLY A 181 -12.78 31.34 -8.12
N GLN A 182 -12.06 32.48 -8.15
CA GLN A 182 -11.21 32.81 -9.31
C GLN A 182 -9.98 31.89 -9.46
N ASN A 183 -9.60 31.18 -8.40
CA ASN A 183 -8.58 30.12 -8.42
C ASN A 183 -9.20 28.74 -8.17
N LEU A 184 -10.44 28.50 -8.61
CA LEU A 184 -10.93 27.13 -8.72
C LEU A 184 -10.03 26.43 -9.75
N ARG A 185 -9.22 25.49 -9.26
CA ARG A 185 -8.43 24.62 -10.11
C ARG A 185 -9.42 23.97 -11.09
N LEU A 186 -9.27 24.28 -12.38
CA LEU A 186 -10.02 23.60 -13.44
C LEU A 186 -9.99 22.09 -13.19
N GLU A 187 -11.17 21.48 -13.25
CA GLU A 187 -11.30 20.04 -13.07
C GLU A 187 -10.35 19.32 -14.04
N ARG A 188 -9.52 18.45 -13.49
CA ARG A 188 -8.59 17.64 -14.29
C ARG A 188 -9.37 16.47 -14.86
N LYS A 189 -9.87 16.60 -16.09
CA LYS A 189 -10.44 15.47 -16.84
C LYS A 189 -9.33 14.44 -17.11
N ALA A 190 -9.55 13.20 -16.71
CA ALA A 190 -8.67 12.08 -17.07
C ALA A 190 -9.19 11.46 -18.37
N LEU A 191 -8.60 11.84 -19.50
CA LEU A 191 -9.04 11.40 -20.83
C LEU A 191 -8.45 10.04 -21.25
N SER A 192 -7.51 9.50 -20.47
CA SER A 192 -6.93 8.18 -20.71
C SER A 192 -7.91 7.06 -20.37
N VAL A 193 -8.19 6.19 -21.34
CA VAL A 193 -9.00 4.98 -21.12
C VAL A 193 -8.18 3.93 -20.38
N THR A 194 -8.78 3.32 -19.37
CA THR A 194 -8.13 2.31 -18.54
C THR A 194 -9.08 1.13 -18.33
N VAL A 195 -8.57 -0.10 -18.50
CA VAL A 195 -9.37 -1.34 -18.50
C VAL A 195 -8.75 -2.41 -17.59
N GLN A 196 -9.57 -3.31 -17.08
CA GLN A 196 -9.14 -4.57 -16.45
C GLN A 196 -8.90 -5.66 -17.50
N ALA A 197 -8.32 -6.79 -17.09
CA ALA A 197 -8.01 -7.93 -17.96
C ALA A 197 -9.23 -8.47 -18.74
N ASN A 198 -10.38 -8.53 -18.09
CA ASN A 198 -11.60 -9.14 -18.63
C ASN A 198 -12.57 -8.11 -19.23
N ASP A 199 -12.22 -6.83 -19.21
CA ASP A 199 -13.04 -5.77 -19.80
C ASP A 199 -12.98 -5.84 -21.34
N PRO A 200 -13.97 -5.29 -22.05
CA PRO A 200 -13.89 -5.09 -23.50
C PRO A 200 -12.81 -4.06 -23.84
N PHE A 201 -11.91 -4.40 -24.76
CA PHE A 201 -10.80 -3.53 -25.12
C PHE A 201 -11.24 -2.47 -26.14
N PRO A 202 -10.93 -1.19 -25.93
CA PRO A 202 -11.41 -0.11 -26.77
C PRO A 202 -10.76 -0.14 -28.17
N THR A 203 -11.56 0.12 -29.19
CA THR A 203 -11.14 0.11 -30.60
C THR A 203 -10.62 1.44 -31.10
N ALA A 204 -10.96 2.54 -30.44
CA ALA A 204 -10.54 3.90 -30.80
C ALA A 204 -10.42 4.81 -29.55
N PRO A 205 -9.59 5.88 -29.61
CA PRO A 205 -9.58 6.93 -28.59
C PRO A 205 -10.89 7.74 -28.62
N SER A 206 -11.21 8.43 -27.51
CA SER A 206 -12.31 9.39 -27.51
C SER A 206 -11.95 10.65 -28.31
N GLU A 207 -12.95 11.30 -28.91
CA GLU A 207 -12.75 12.55 -29.65
C GLU A 207 -12.14 13.64 -28.76
N GLU A 208 -12.56 13.72 -27.49
CA GLU A 208 -11.99 14.64 -26.50
C GLU A 208 -10.48 14.38 -26.27
N ALA A 209 -10.08 13.11 -26.20
CA ALA A 209 -8.68 12.71 -26.00
C ALA A 209 -7.80 13.12 -27.19
N VAL A 210 -8.33 12.98 -28.42
CA VAL A 210 -7.65 13.38 -29.66
C VAL A 210 -7.48 14.90 -29.70
N LEU A 211 -8.57 15.65 -29.49
CA LEU A 211 -8.55 17.12 -29.52
C LEU A 211 -7.63 17.70 -28.44
N ASP A 212 -7.64 17.14 -27.22
CA ASP A 212 -6.79 17.60 -26.13
C ASP A 212 -5.29 17.31 -26.41
N ALA A 213 -4.97 16.15 -26.99
CA ALA A 213 -3.61 15.82 -27.38
C ALA A 213 -3.09 16.77 -28.47
N ASP A 214 -3.88 17.03 -29.52
CA ASP A 214 -3.51 17.91 -30.64
C ASP A 214 -3.45 19.39 -30.20
N PHE A 215 -4.28 19.78 -29.24
CA PHE A 215 -4.24 21.12 -28.65
C PHE A 215 -2.98 21.34 -27.80
N ARG A 216 -2.61 20.36 -26.98
CA ARG A 216 -1.46 20.46 -26.06
C ARG A 216 -0.11 20.20 -26.74
N CYS A 217 -0.07 19.40 -27.79
CA CYS A 217 1.13 19.12 -28.57
C CYS A 217 0.88 19.48 -30.05
N LYS A 218 1.25 20.70 -30.44
CA LYS A 218 1.12 21.16 -31.83
C LYS A 218 2.19 20.59 -32.77
N ASN A 219 3.31 20.13 -32.21
CA ASN A 219 4.39 19.56 -33.00
C ASN A 219 4.00 18.16 -33.47
N GLU A 220 4.10 17.89 -34.76
CA GLU A 220 3.74 16.59 -35.33
C GLU A 220 4.76 15.48 -35.02
N GLU A 221 6.00 15.83 -34.67
CA GLU A 221 7.08 14.86 -34.47
C GLU A 221 6.81 13.88 -33.31
N PRO A 222 6.43 14.31 -32.09
CA PRO A 222 6.05 13.38 -31.01
C PRO A 222 4.86 12.48 -31.36
N HIS A 223 3.90 13.01 -32.12
CA HIS A 223 2.75 12.25 -32.62
C HIS A 223 3.19 11.14 -33.59
N ARG A 224 4.08 11.47 -34.53
CA ARG A 224 4.67 10.51 -35.47
C ARG A 224 5.50 9.44 -34.75
N MET A 225 6.29 9.83 -33.75
CA MET A 225 7.08 8.89 -32.94
C MET A 225 6.20 7.85 -32.25
N LEU A 226 5.15 8.29 -31.54
CA LEU A 226 4.24 7.36 -30.85
C LEU A 226 3.46 6.49 -31.83
N ALA A 227 2.99 7.05 -32.93
CA ALA A 227 2.31 6.29 -33.97
C ALA A 227 3.24 5.21 -34.59
N ALA A 228 4.51 5.54 -34.82
CA ALA A 228 5.51 4.58 -35.30
C ALA A 228 5.81 3.50 -34.25
N LEU A 229 5.96 3.88 -32.98
CA LEU A 229 6.23 2.96 -31.87
C LEU A 229 5.12 1.91 -31.71
N PHE A 230 3.85 2.34 -31.77
CA PHE A 230 2.71 1.42 -31.67
C PHE A 230 2.46 0.62 -32.95
N ARG A 231 3.01 1.05 -34.09
CA ARG A 231 3.01 0.28 -35.34
C ARG A 231 4.07 -0.83 -35.33
N GLU A 232 5.25 -0.54 -34.77
CA GLU A 232 6.32 -1.53 -34.57
C GLU A 232 5.88 -2.64 -33.60
N ARG A 233 5.26 -2.25 -32.48
CA ARG A 233 4.79 -3.18 -31.46
C ARG A 233 3.52 -2.62 -30.81
N PRO A 234 2.45 -3.42 -30.68
CA PRO A 234 1.14 -2.92 -30.27
C PRO A 234 1.06 -2.52 -28.79
N MET A 235 2.00 -2.99 -27.96
CA MET A 235 1.92 -2.87 -26.51
C MET A 235 3.26 -2.57 -25.86
N TRP A 236 3.32 -1.59 -24.96
CA TRP A 236 4.57 -1.17 -24.33
C TRP A 236 4.38 -0.81 -22.86
N THR A 237 5.41 -1.03 -22.04
CA THR A 237 5.44 -0.43 -20.70
C THR A 237 5.67 1.08 -20.82
N ARG A 238 5.13 1.86 -19.88
CA ARG A 238 5.35 3.32 -19.85
C ARG A 238 6.85 3.68 -19.85
N ASN A 239 7.66 2.90 -19.12
CA ASN A 239 9.11 3.10 -19.06
C ASN A 239 9.77 2.86 -20.43
N ALA A 240 9.34 1.84 -21.18
CA ALA A 240 9.86 1.56 -22.52
C ALA A 240 9.51 2.70 -23.49
N ILE A 241 8.28 3.22 -23.44
CA ILE A 241 7.86 4.36 -24.27
C ILE A 241 8.72 5.59 -23.97
N ALA A 242 8.90 5.91 -22.69
CA ALA A 242 9.74 7.03 -22.27
C ALA A 242 11.20 6.88 -22.71
N TYR A 243 11.77 5.67 -22.55
CA TYR A 243 13.14 5.39 -22.95
C TYR A 243 13.34 5.47 -24.47
N LYS A 244 12.42 4.90 -25.26
CA LYS A 244 12.49 4.86 -26.73
C LYS A 244 12.25 6.21 -27.39
N THR A 245 11.33 7.01 -26.85
CA THR A 245 10.93 8.29 -27.44
C THR A 245 11.70 9.48 -26.88
N GLY A 246 12.28 9.37 -25.68
CA GLY A 246 12.92 10.50 -24.99
C GLY A 246 11.96 11.63 -24.60
N LEU A 247 10.64 11.44 -24.79
CA LEU A 247 9.63 12.44 -24.48
C LEU A 247 9.46 12.61 -22.97
N GLU A 248 9.23 13.84 -22.53
CA GLU A 248 8.96 14.13 -21.13
C GLU A 248 7.67 13.48 -20.63
N ASP A 249 7.64 13.10 -19.34
CA ASP A 249 6.52 12.37 -18.75
C ASP A 249 5.17 13.10 -18.85
N ASN A 250 5.16 14.43 -18.74
CA ASN A 250 3.94 15.24 -18.87
C ASN A 250 3.38 15.23 -20.30
N LEU A 251 4.28 15.24 -21.30
CA LEU A 251 3.90 15.14 -22.70
C LEU A 251 3.39 13.74 -23.02
N LEU A 252 4.05 12.70 -22.51
CA LEU A 252 3.58 11.31 -22.66
C LEU A 252 2.20 11.09 -22.06
N LYS A 253 1.90 11.61 -20.85
CA LYS A 253 0.55 11.53 -20.25
C LYS A 253 -0.52 12.05 -21.20
N THR A 254 -0.21 13.15 -21.87
CA THR A 254 -1.11 13.86 -22.77
C THR A 254 -1.26 13.15 -24.11
N LEU A 255 -0.18 12.61 -24.67
CA LEU A 255 -0.25 11.98 -25.99
C LEU A 255 -0.78 10.55 -25.92
N LEU A 256 -0.49 9.80 -24.85
CA LEU A 256 -0.89 8.40 -24.76
C LEU A 256 -2.39 8.20 -24.85
N GLN A 257 -3.20 9.12 -24.29
CA GLN A 257 -4.66 9.07 -24.37
C GLN A 257 -5.21 9.04 -25.82
N LYS A 258 -4.44 9.53 -26.80
CA LYS A 258 -4.78 9.52 -28.23
C LYS A 258 -4.38 8.20 -28.92
N TYR A 259 -3.35 7.51 -28.46
CA TYR A 259 -2.75 6.36 -29.17
C TYR A 259 -3.00 5.01 -28.52
N ALA A 260 -3.22 4.98 -27.21
CA ALA A 260 -3.31 3.74 -26.46
C ALA A 260 -4.23 3.86 -25.23
N PHE A 261 -4.72 2.72 -24.77
CA PHE A 261 -5.38 2.57 -23.47
C PHE A 261 -4.46 1.80 -22.50
N TYR A 262 -4.73 1.93 -21.21
CA TYR A 262 -3.94 1.29 -20.16
C TYR A 262 -4.63 0.04 -19.63
N ILE A 263 -3.91 -1.09 -19.60
CA ILE A 263 -4.40 -2.34 -19.00
C ILE A 263 -3.94 -2.37 -17.53
N GLN A 264 -4.85 -2.44 -16.57
CA GLN A 264 -4.50 -2.40 -15.14
C GLN A 264 -4.02 -3.74 -14.58
N SER A 265 -4.64 -4.83 -15.02
CA SER A 265 -4.53 -6.16 -14.43
C SER A 265 -4.38 -7.25 -15.49
N GLY A 266 -4.14 -8.48 -15.04
CA GLY A 266 -3.99 -9.67 -15.90
C GLY A 266 -2.59 -9.85 -16.49
N PRO A 267 -2.44 -10.79 -17.44
CA PRO A 267 -1.15 -11.19 -18.01
C PRO A 267 -0.41 -10.04 -18.72
N TRP A 268 -1.17 -9.11 -19.30
CA TRP A 268 -0.66 -7.90 -19.95
C TRP A 268 -0.83 -6.64 -19.10
N GLY A 269 -1.03 -6.82 -17.80
CA GLY A 269 -1.21 -5.73 -16.85
C GLY A 269 -0.02 -4.75 -16.87
N ARG A 270 -0.35 -3.47 -16.68
CA ARG A 270 0.59 -2.34 -16.70
C ARG A 270 1.20 -1.98 -18.05
N LEU A 271 0.63 -2.47 -19.14
CA LEU A 271 0.98 -2.06 -20.50
C LEU A 271 0.02 -1.01 -21.05
N TRP A 272 0.56 -0.14 -21.89
CA TRP A 272 -0.22 0.67 -22.82
C TRP A 272 -0.39 -0.13 -24.10
N CYS A 273 -1.65 -0.37 -24.47
CA CYS A 273 -2.02 -1.12 -25.67
C CYS A 273 -2.63 -0.17 -26.69
N ARG A 274 -2.21 -0.26 -27.96
CA ARG A 274 -2.82 0.52 -29.03
C ARG A 274 -4.30 0.17 -29.16
N PHE A 275 -5.11 1.16 -29.52
CA PHE A 275 -6.52 0.94 -29.79
C PHE A 275 -6.74 -0.10 -30.91
N GLY A 276 -7.76 -0.94 -30.73
CA GLY A 276 -8.14 -1.98 -31.69
C GLY A 276 -7.19 -3.19 -31.74
N TYR A 277 -6.37 -3.41 -30.72
CA TYR A 277 -5.60 -4.64 -30.55
C TYR A 277 -6.03 -5.37 -29.28
N ASP A 278 -6.29 -6.67 -29.41
CA ASP A 278 -6.64 -7.55 -28.29
C ASP A 278 -5.66 -8.73 -28.22
N PRO A 279 -4.73 -8.73 -27.25
CA PRO A 279 -3.73 -9.79 -27.11
C PRO A 279 -4.35 -11.14 -26.74
N ARG A 280 -5.58 -11.18 -26.21
CA ARG A 280 -6.26 -12.44 -25.87
C ARG A 280 -6.61 -13.28 -27.11
N THR A 281 -6.66 -12.64 -28.27
CA THR A 281 -7.01 -13.28 -29.55
C THR A 281 -5.80 -13.64 -30.41
N ASP A 282 -4.61 -13.18 -30.03
CA ASP A 282 -3.38 -13.30 -30.79
C ASP A 282 -2.32 -14.06 -29.96
N PRO A 283 -2.01 -15.33 -30.29
CA PRO A 283 -0.99 -16.12 -29.58
C PRO A 283 0.40 -15.45 -29.57
N GLU A 284 0.77 -14.70 -30.61
CA GLU A 284 2.07 -14.01 -30.67
C GLU A 284 2.19 -12.91 -29.60
N SER A 285 1.07 -12.45 -29.05
CA SER A 285 1.05 -11.50 -27.94
C SER A 285 1.64 -12.07 -26.65
N MET A 286 1.93 -13.38 -26.58
CA MET A 286 2.71 -14.01 -25.50
C MET A 286 4.02 -13.24 -25.24
N LEU A 287 4.65 -12.73 -26.31
CA LEU A 287 5.87 -11.92 -26.27
C LEU A 287 5.73 -10.69 -25.38
N TYR A 288 4.51 -10.16 -25.26
CA TYR A 288 4.21 -8.95 -24.54
C TYR A 288 3.67 -9.19 -23.13
N GLN A 289 3.48 -10.44 -22.69
CA GLN A 289 3.09 -10.70 -21.30
C GLN A 289 4.07 -10.03 -20.33
N THR A 290 3.56 -9.64 -19.16
CA THR A 290 4.33 -8.90 -18.17
C THR A 290 4.81 -9.78 -17.04
N LEU A 291 6.08 -9.57 -16.66
CA LEU A 291 6.72 -10.23 -15.54
C LEU A 291 7.19 -9.18 -14.54
N MET A 292 6.57 -9.16 -13.35
CA MET A 292 7.07 -8.37 -12.24
C MET A 292 8.21 -9.12 -11.55
N VAL A 293 9.36 -8.46 -11.40
CA VAL A 293 10.49 -8.93 -10.59
C VAL A 293 10.76 -7.94 -9.46
N SER A 294 11.03 -8.46 -8.27
CA SER A 294 11.22 -7.67 -7.05
C SER A 294 12.51 -8.06 -6.34
N PHE A 295 13.34 -7.06 -6.06
CA PHE A 295 14.66 -7.16 -5.43
C PHE A 295 14.68 -6.44 -4.06
N ARG A 296 13.55 -6.46 -3.33
CA ARG A 296 13.38 -5.70 -2.07
C ARG A 296 14.45 -5.98 -1.00
N GLN A 297 14.99 -7.19 -0.98
CA GLN A 297 16.01 -7.62 -0.02
C GLN A 297 17.44 -7.30 -0.48
N HIS A 298 17.61 -6.80 -1.72
CA HIS A 298 18.93 -6.54 -2.28
C HIS A 298 19.47 -5.17 -1.81
N THR A 299 20.58 -5.19 -1.08
CA THR A 299 21.17 -4.00 -0.44
C THR A 299 21.77 -3.03 -1.45
N ARG A 300 22.50 -3.52 -2.46
CA ARG A 300 23.12 -2.71 -3.54
C ARG A 300 22.12 -2.07 -4.51
N ILE A 301 20.85 -2.49 -4.53
CA ILE A 301 19.82 -1.90 -5.40
C ILE A 301 19.13 -0.76 -4.63
N PRO A 302 19.16 0.47 -5.16
CA PRO A 302 18.64 1.63 -4.45
C PRO A 302 17.14 1.48 -4.20
N GLU A 303 16.72 1.74 -2.96
CA GLU A 303 15.31 1.93 -2.68
C GLU A 303 14.90 3.28 -3.27
N ARG A 304 13.88 3.30 -4.14
CA ARG A 304 13.25 4.59 -4.46
C ARG A 304 12.83 5.16 -3.12
N GLN A 305 13.39 6.30 -2.72
CA GLN A 305 12.96 7.02 -1.53
C GLN A 305 11.46 7.27 -1.71
N ARG A 306 10.62 6.40 -1.13
CA ARG A 306 9.24 6.75 -0.84
C ARG A 306 9.37 8.02 -0.03
N LEU A 307 8.73 9.10 -0.48
CA LEU A 307 8.68 10.41 0.17
C LEU A 307 8.61 10.23 1.69
N LYS A 308 9.77 10.07 2.33
CA LYS A 308 9.94 10.37 3.73
C LYS A 308 9.88 11.89 3.71
N VAL A 309 9.09 12.45 4.60
CA VAL A 309 9.16 13.87 4.91
C VAL A 309 10.52 14.07 5.59
N SER A 310 11.62 13.94 4.83
CA SER A 310 12.98 14.25 5.24
C SER A 310 13.31 15.62 4.70
N LEU A 311 13.73 16.50 5.60
CA LEU A 311 13.98 17.93 5.36
C LEU A 311 15.26 18.17 4.53
N ASP A 312 16.00 17.12 4.16
CA ASP A 312 17.24 17.26 3.41
C ASP A 312 17.02 17.06 1.91
N ARG A 313 17.12 18.18 1.18
CA ARG A 313 17.33 18.21 -0.27
C ARG A 313 18.70 17.61 -0.58
N SER A 314 18.79 16.28 -0.70
CA SER A 314 19.94 15.68 -1.37
C SER A 314 19.93 16.07 -2.84
N VAL A 315 21.09 16.53 -3.33
CA VAL A 315 21.34 16.91 -4.74
C VAL A 315 20.92 15.76 -5.67
N PRO A 316 20.16 16.00 -6.75
CA PRO A 316 19.88 14.95 -7.72
C PRO A 316 21.19 14.56 -8.41
N SER A 317 21.65 13.33 -8.21
CA SER A 317 22.72 12.77 -9.05
C SER A 317 22.22 12.72 -10.51
N GLU A 318 23.07 13.11 -11.47
CA GLU A 318 22.80 13.06 -12.92
C GLU A 318 22.32 11.67 -13.38
N ALA A 319 22.73 10.61 -12.68
CA ALA A 319 22.28 9.24 -12.92
C ALA A 319 20.78 9.01 -12.65
N SER A 320 20.10 9.91 -11.93
CA SER A 320 18.64 9.85 -11.67
C SER A 320 17.79 10.48 -12.78
N SER A 321 18.39 11.27 -13.68
CA SER A 321 17.69 11.96 -14.77
C SER A 321 17.41 11.03 -15.97
N MET A 322 18.28 10.04 -16.21
CA MET A 322 18.12 9.10 -17.31
C MET A 322 17.02 8.07 -17.03
N PRO A 323 16.12 7.79 -17.99
CA PRO A 323 15.09 6.78 -17.83
C PRO A 323 15.73 5.40 -17.59
N VAL A 324 15.17 4.64 -16.65
CA VAL A 324 15.61 3.27 -16.38
C VAL A 324 15.45 2.44 -17.65
N HIS A 325 16.53 1.76 -18.07
CA HIS A 325 16.50 0.89 -19.23
C HIS A 325 15.41 -0.17 -19.07
N PHE A 326 14.55 -0.31 -20.09
CA PHE A 326 13.36 -1.15 -19.99
C PHE A 326 13.64 -2.64 -20.25
N THR A 327 14.75 -2.96 -20.92
CA THR A 327 15.16 -4.37 -21.12
C THR A 327 15.99 -4.88 -19.96
N TYR A 328 15.83 -6.16 -19.64
CA TYR A 328 16.74 -6.89 -18.78
C TYR A 328 17.84 -7.54 -19.64
N GLN A 329 19.10 -7.34 -19.27
CA GLN A 329 20.24 -8.02 -19.89
C GLN A 329 21.04 -8.72 -18.79
N PRO A 330 21.52 -9.95 -19.02
CA PRO A 330 22.32 -10.67 -18.04
C PRO A 330 23.56 -9.87 -17.65
N GLY A 331 23.91 -9.93 -16.37
CA GLY A 331 25.18 -9.42 -15.89
C GLY A 331 26.34 -10.14 -16.58
N THR A 332 27.32 -9.38 -17.05
CA THR A 332 28.62 -9.94 -17.47
C THR A 332 29.70 -9.14 -16.79
N ARG A 333 30.84 -9.76 -16.47
CA ARG A 333 31.98 -9.10 -15.78
C ARG A 333 32.37 -7.74 -16.37
N ALA A 334 32.21 -7.54 -17.68
CA ALA A 334 32.50 -6.29 -18.37
C ALA A 334 31.35 -5.25 -18.39
N ARG A 335 30.10 -5.65 -18.05
CA ARG A 335 28.89 -4.81 -18.10
C ARG A 335 27.90 -5.14 -16.98
N SER A 336 28.36 -5.50 -15.78
CA SER A 336 27.51 -5.79 -14.62
C SER A 336 26.64 -4.59 -14.29
N ARG A 337 25.34 -4.69 -14.62
CA ARG A 337 24.35 -3.64 -14.35
C ARG A 337 23.24 -4.21 -13.50
N LEU A 338 23.38 -4.06 -12.19
CA LEU A 338 22.28 -4.30 -11.27
C LEU A 338 21.06 -3.44 -11.68
N PRO A 339 19.83 -3.95 -11.51
CA PRO A 339 18.63 -3.16 -11.71
C PRO A 339 18.66 -1.86 -10.91
N ARG A 340 18.24 -0.75 -11.50
CA ARG A 340 18.20 0.57 -10.82
C ARG A 340 16.99 0.75 -9.90
N VAL A 341 16.09 -0.21 -9.86
CA VAL A 341 14.86 -0.17 -9.07
C VAL A 341 14.60 -1.53 -8.42
N ARG A 342 14.14 -1.51 -7.16
CA ARG A 342 13.80 -2.74 -6.43
C ARG A 342 12.56 -3.47 -6.95
N GLN A 343 11.79 -2.85 -7.84
CA GLN A 343 10.63 -3.48 -8.47
C GLN A 343 10.54 -3.01 -9.92
N MET A 344 10.50 -3.96 -10.85
CA MET A 344 10.40 -3.67 -12.28
C MET A 344 9.38 -4.62 -12.93
N TRP A 345 8.67 -4.08 -13.91
CA TRP A 345 7.79 -4.85 -14.79
C TRP A 345 8.46 -4.91 -16.16
N TYR A 346 8.80 -6.11 -16.58
CA TYR A 346 9.35 -6.37 -17.89
C TYR A 346 8.26 -6.97 -18.77
N SER A 347 8.25 -6.65 -20.05
CA SER A 347 7.57 -7.49 -21.04
C SER A 347 8.50 -8.64 -21.39
N LEU A 348 7.98 -9.83 -21.68
CA LEU A 348 8.83 -11.01 -21.90
C LEU A 348 9.85 -10.83 -23.02
N CYS A 349 9.46 -10.19 -24.13
CA CYS A 349 10.37 -9.89 -25.25
C CYS A 349 11.53 -8.95 -24.87
N ASP A 350 11.40 -8.21 -23.75
CA ASP A 350 12.41 -7.27 -23.25
C ASP A 350 13.40 -7.96 -22.30
N ILE A 351 13.25 -9.26 -22.02
CA ILE A 351 14.16 -10.04 -21.17
C ILE A 351 15.13 -10.81 -22.06
N LYS A 352 16.41 -10.43 -22.03
CA LYS A 352 17.48 -11.00 -22.89
C LYS A 352 18.24 -12.13 -22.20
N LEU A 353 17.51 -13.03 -21.55
CA LEU A 353 18.07 -14.25 -20.97
C LEU A 353 17.90 -15.43 -21.94
N PRO A 354 18.86 -16.37 -22.01
CA PRO A 354 18.74 -17.54 -22.88
C PRO A 354 17.46 -18.35 -22.64
N PHE A 355 17.06 -18.49 -21.37
CA PHE A 355 15.81 -19.16 -21.00
C PHE A 355 14.58 -18.42 -21.53
N ALA A 356 14.55 -17.08 -21.44
CA ALA A 356 13.45 -16.29 -21.98
C ALA A 356 13.34 -16.45 -23.50
N GLU A 357 14.47 -16.43 -24.22
CA GLU A 357 14.47 -16.63 -25.67
C GLU A 357 14.04 -18.04 -26.08
N ALA A 358 14.41 -19.07 -25.30
CA ALA A 358 13.95 -20.43 -25.51
C ALA A 358 12.44 -20.57 -25.23
N LEU A 359 11.98 -19.96 -24.14
CA LEU A 359 10.57 -19.94 -23.73
C LEU A 359 9.68 -19.33 -24.81
N LEU A 360 10.11 -18.21 -25.41
CA LEU A 360 9.37 -17.52 -26.47
C LEU A 360 9.37 -18.26 -27.83
N LYS A 361 10.23 -19.27 -28.01
CA LYS A 361 10.25 -20.12 -29.22
C LYS A 361 9.38 -21.37 -29.08
N GLN A 362 8.95 -21.70 -27.86
CA GLN A 362 8.07 -22.85 -27.62
C GLN A 362 6.63 -22.52 -28.05
N ASP A 363 5.91 -23.56 -28.46
CA ASP A 363 4.49 -23.43 -28.82
C ASP A 363 3.63 -23.43 -27.55
N HIS A 364 3.00 -22.28 -27.29
CA HIS A 364 2.09 -22.04 -26.16
C HIS A 364 0.62 -21.90 -26.59
N SER A 365 0.29 -22.26 -27.84
CA SER A 365 -1.06 -22.12 -28.42
C SER A 365 -2.16 -22.91 -27.70
N LYS A 366 -1.79 -23.88 -26.86
CA LYS A 366 -2.72 -24.76 -26.12
C LYS A 366 -3.22 -24.20 -24.78
N SER A 367 -2.86 -22.97 -24.41
CA SER A 367 -3.38 -22.35 -23.19
C SER A 367 -4.91 -22.25 -23.23
N SER A 368 -5.58 -22.82 -22.23
CA SER A 368 -7.06 -22.91 -22.20
C SER A 368 -7.74 -21.58 -21.84
N GLU A 369 -7.05 -20.65 -21.18
CA GLU A 369 -7.62 -19.40 -20.66
C GLU A 369 -6.62 -18.23 -20.73
N PRO A 370 -6.35 -17.68 -21.93
CA PRO A 370 -5.38 -16.61 -22.13
C PRO A 370 -5.78 -15.29 -21.44
N GLU A 371 -7.07 -15.07 -21.19
CA GLU A 371 -7.58 -13.88 -20.48
C GLU A 371 -7.17 -13.84 -19.00
N ALA A 372 -7.16 -15.00 -18.34
CA ALA A 372 -6.83 -15.11 -16.92
C ALA A 372 -5.32 -15.30 -16.68
N TYR A 373 -4.71 -16.23 -17.42
CA TYR A 373 -3.34 -16.68 -17.16
C TYR A 373 -2.34 -16.29 -18.27
N GLY A 374 -2.86 -15.87 -19.43
CA GLY A 374 -2.05 -15.58 -20.61
C GLY A 374 -1.72 -16.85 -21.39
N TRP A 375 -0.84 -16.71 -22.36
CA TRP A 375 -0.43 -17.83 -23.21
C TRP A 375 0.61 -18.71 -22.52
N ILE A 376 1.52 -18.12 -21.75
CA ILE A 376 2.58 -18.85 -21.05
C ILE A 376 2.12 -19.29 -19.66
N HIS A 377 2.36 -20.56 -19.34
CA HIS A 377 2.05 -21.15 -18.04
C HIS A 377 2.76 -20.44 -16.88
N ALA A 378 2.06 -20.30 -15.75
CA ALA A 378 2.55 -19.57 -14.59
C ALA A 378 3.88 -20.11 -14.04
N ASP A 379 4.08 -21.43 -14.06
CA ASP A 379 5.30 -22.06 -13.56
C ASP A 379 6.55 -21.64 -14.35
N LEU A 380 6.45 -21.54 -15.67
CA LEU A 380 7.54 -21.10 -16.54
C LEU A 380 7.88 -19.62 -16.29
N LEU A 381 6.87 -18.81 -15.99
CA LEU A 381 7.05 -17.41 -15.60
C LEU A 381 7.72 -17.28 -14.23
N GLU A 382 7.42 -18.16 -13.28
CA GLU A 382 8.10 -18.21 -11.98
C GLU A 382 9.55 -18.67 -12.12
N GLU A 383 9.81 -19.70 -12.93
CA GLU A 383 11.19 -20.14 -13.23
C GLU A 383 12.01 -19.00 -13.84
N LEU A 384 11.46 -18.29 -14.85
CA LEU A 384 12.12 -17.13 -15.43
C LEU A 384 12.37 -16.02 -14.39
N ARG A 385 11.43 -15.80 -13.46
CA ARG A 385 11.57 -14.80 -12.38
C ARG A 385 12.71 -15.17 -11.43
N GLU A 386 12.84 -16.44 -11.05
CA GLU A 386 13.93 -16.92 -10.21
C GLU A 386 15.28 -16.85 -10.91
N LEU A 387 15.34 -17.19 -12.21
CA LEU A 387 16.57 -17.05 -13.00
C LEU A 387 17.06 -15.60 -13.08
N ILE A 388 16.15 -14.61 -13.19
CA ILE A 388 16.52 -13.18 -13.12
C ILE A 388 17.07 -12.83 -11.75
N LYS A 389 16.43 -13.27 -10.66
CA LYS A 389 16.91 -12.99 -9.30
C LYS A 389 18.28 -13.60 -9.04
N GLU A 390 18.48 -14.82 -9.51
CA GLU A 390 19.75 -15.54 -9.38
C GLU A 390 20.87 -14.87 -10.17
N ASP A 391 20.60 -14.42 -11.40
CA ASP A 391 21.55 -13.64 -12.21
C ASP A 391 21.95 -12.34 -11.51
N VAL A 392 20.98 -11.62 -10.91
CA VAL A 392 21.25 -10.42 -10.10
C VAL A 392 22.08 -10.74 -8.86
N ARG A 393 21.77 -11.84 -8.15
CA ARG A 393 22.53 -12.28 -6.97
C ARG A 393 23.99 -12.57 -7.32
N LYS A 394 24.23 -13.35 -8.38
CA LYS A 394 25.59 -13.64 -8.89
C LYS A 394 26.31 -12.36 -9.28
N THR A 395 25.63 -11.46 -10.00
CA THR A 395 26.21 -10.16 -10.38
C THR A 395 26.63 -9.34 -9.16
N SER A 396 25.85 -9.36 -8.08
CA SER A 396 26.22 -8.69 -6.83
C SER A 396 27.45 -9.31 -6.19
N GLU A 397 27.48 -10.65 -6.09
CA GLU A 397 28.60 -11.39 -5.48
C GLU A 397 29.90 -11.21 -6.26
N ASP A 398 29.84 -11.19 -7.59
CA ASP A 398 31.00 -10.90 -8.44
C ASP A 398 31.54 -9.49 -8.19
N MET A 399 30.64 -8.51 -7.98
CA MET A 399 31.06 -7.15 -7.63
C MET A 399 31.64 -7.05 -6.21
N ASP A 400 31.10 -7.81 -5.24
CA ASP A 400 31.68 -7.91 -3.89
C ASP A 400 33.11 -8.49 -3.98
N ALA A 401 33.32 -9.53 -4.78
CA ALA A 401 34.62 -10.18 -4.96
C ALA A 401 35.65 -9.30 -5.69
N ASP A 402 35.24 -8.48 -6.64
CA ASP A 402 36.12 -7.53 -7.33
C ASP A 402 36.54 -6.37 -6.39
N GLU A 403 35.66 -5.91 -5.49
CA GLU A 403 35.97 -4.90 -4.47
C GLU A 403 36.98 -5.42 -3.42
N ASP A 404 36.84 -6.67 -2.98
CA ASP A 404 37.78 -7.31 -2.04
C ASP A 404 39.19 -7.54 -2.64
N MET A 405 39.32 -7.48 -3.97
CA MET A 405 40.57 -7.69 -4.71
C MET A 405 41.29 -6.38 -5.09
N GLU A 406 40.68 -5.21 -4.88
CA GLU A 406 41.39 -3.93 -4.98
C GLU A 406 42.24 -3.75 -3.71
N PRO A 407 43.59 -3.79 -3.79
CA PRO A 407 44.42 -3.51 -2.62
C PRO A 407 44.13 -2.07 -2.20
N THR A 408 43.77 -1.90 -0.93
CA THR A 408 43.87 -0.62 -0.24
C THR A 408 45.31 -0.14 -0.40
N ASP A 409 45.54 0.77 -1.35
CA ASP A 409 46.74 1.59 -1.41
C ASP A 409 46.73 2.44 -0.14
N ASP A 410 47.28 1.84 0.93
CA ASP A 410 47.64 2.52 2.17
C ASP A 410 48.70 3.57 1.83
N PHE A 411 48.28 4.83 1.78
CA PHE A 411 49.15 6.01 1.78
C PHE A 411 49.23 6.64 3.17
#